data_AF-A0A8H5RYU3-F1
#
_entry.id   AF-A0A8H5RYU3-F1
#
_cell.length_a   1.000
_cell.length_b   1.000
_cell.length_c   1.000
_cell.angle_alpha   90.00
_cell.angle_beta   90.00
_cell.angle_gamma   90.00
#
_symmetry.space_group_name_H-M   'P 1'
#
loop_
_entity.id
_entity.type
_entity.pdbx_description
1 polymer ?
#
loop_
_entity_poly.entity_id
_entity_poly.type
_entity_poly.pdbx_seq_one_letter_code
_entity_poly.pdbx_strand_id
1 'polypeptide(L)'
;MSHVSPARQYGQKPTSSNISMAPSLAACQHALIHDMILAGYKNAVIARTANCRASSVRRIRANMRCYGSTKAPPNGIGSRRLLSPPMLTALLDRLAVKPNMYRDEMVEFLEKEFETTIPASNIGRSLRSARWTRKTARRVAKGRNADLRDY
;
A
#
# COMPACT_ATOMS: atom_id res chain seq x y z
N MET A 1 67.33 22.15 25.37
CA MET A 1 66.99 21.31 24.20
C MET A 1 66.26 20.09 24.75
N SER A 2 65.02 20.15 25.23
CA SER A 2 63.77 20.53 24.53
C SER A 2 63.69 19.81 23.19
N HIS A 3 62.91 18.73 23.11
CA HIS A 3 61.84 18.62 22.10
C HIS A 3 60.84 17.53 22.50
N VAL A 4 59.58 17.95 22.41
CA VAL A 4 58.33 17.36 22.87
C VAL A 4 57.82 16.30 21.89
N SER A 5 57.06 15.33 22.41
CA SER A 5 56.30 14.29 21.70
C SER A 5 55.40 14.84 20.57
N PRO A 6 54.85 13.94 19.74
CA PRO A 6 53.40 14.01 19.60
C PRO A 6 52.68 12.67 19.73
N ALA A 7 51.51 12.77 20.35
CA ALA A 7 50.53 11.73 20.58
C ALA A 7 50.01 11.10 19.29
N ARG A 8 49.90 9.76 19.26
CA ARG A 8 49.11 9.05 18.25
C ARG A 8 47.64 9.11 18.64
N GLN A 9 46.85 9.64 17.72
CA GLN A 9 45.44 9.94 17.82
C GLN A 9 44.58 8.67 17.93
N TYR A 10 43.52 8.79 18.71
CA TYR A 10 42.45 7.82 18.89
C TYR A 10 41.73 7.56 17.56
N GLY A 11 41.83 6.32 17.05
CA GLY A 11 40.98 5.81 15.98
C GLY A 11 39.56 5.60 16.51
N GLN A 12 38.62 6.31 15.90
CA GLN A 12 37.22 6.41 16.29
C GLN A 12 36.54 5.03 16.40
N LYS A 13 35.86 4.79 17.52
CA LYS A 13 34.89 3.70 17.67
C LYS A 13 33.80 3.87 16.60
N PRO A 14 33.39 2.82 15.86
CA PRO A 14 32.21 2.92 15.03
C PRO A 14 31.01 3.20 15.92
N THR A 15 30.51 4.42 15.82
CA THR A 15 29.34 4.94 16.51
C THR A 15 28.11 4.12 16.13
N SER A 16 27.39 3.71 17.17
CA SER A 16 25.99 3.27 17.21
C SER A 16 25.29 3.19 15.86
N SER A 17 24.98 1.96 15.46
CA SER A 17 24.02 1.66 14.40
C SER A 17 22.65 2.23 14.79
N ASN A 18 22.39 3.47 14.40
CA ASN A 18 21.05 4.02 14.38
C ASN A 18 20.20 3.11 13.49
N ILE A 19 19.26 2.39 14.11
CA ILE A 19 18.17 1.67 13.45
C ILE A 19 17.19 2.74 12.95
N SER A 20 17.65 3.56 12.01
CA SER A 20 16.82 4.43 11.20
C SER A 20 16.16 3.54 10.16
N MET A 21 14.85 3.65 9.98
CA MET A 21 14.13 3.15 8.81
C MET A 21 15.00 3.41 7.57
N ALA A 22 15.38 2.34 6.86
CA ALA A 22 16.30 2.48 5.75
C ALA A 22 15.59 3.27 4.64
N PRO A 23 16.11 4.44 4.22
CA PRO A 23 15.55 5.15 3.07
C PRO A 23 15.58 4.21 1.86
N SER A 24 14.53 4.26 1.05
CA SER A 24 14.51 3.53 -0.22
C SER A 24 15.68 4.03 -1.08
N LEU A 25 16.30 3.12 -1.83
CA LEU A 25 17.37 3.49 -2.75
C LEU A 25 16.82 4.48 -3.79
N ALA A 26 17.57 5.55 -4.03
CA ALA A 26 17.23 6.55 -5.03
C ALA A 26 17.22 5.93 -6.44
N ALA A 27 16.49 6.54 -7.37
CA ALA A 27 16.41 6.06 -8.75
C ALA A 27 17.80 6.00 -9.42
N CYS A 28 18.66 6.98 -9.15
CA CYS A 28 20.04 6.98 -9.64
C CYS A 28 20.87 5.79 -9.11
N GLN A 29 20.68 5.40 -7.85
CA GLN A 29 21.33 4.21 -7.28
C GLN A 29 20.82 2.93 -7.94
N HIS A 30 19.52 2.85 -8.25
CA HIS A 30 18.95 1.73 -8.99
C HIS A 30 19.56 1.59 -10.39
N ALA A 31 19.71 2.70 -11.13
CA ALA A 31 20.35 2.70 -12.45
C ALA A 31 21.82 2.27 -12.38
N LEU A 32 22.59 2.85 -11.46
CA LEU A 32 23.98 2.46 -11.23
C LEU A 32 24.13 0.96 -10.90
N ILE A 33 23.29 0.44 -10.00
CA ILE A 33 23.32 -0.97 -9.62
C ILE A 33 22.95 -1.86 -10.82
N HIS A 34 21.97 -1.44 -11.64
CA HIS A 34 21.57 -2.16 -12.84
C HIS A 34 22.75 -2.33 -13.82
N ASP A 35 23.41 -1.23 -14.16
CA ASP A 35 24.50 -1.23 -15.13
C ASP A 35 25.71 -2.02 -14.63
N MET A 36 26.04 -1.89 -13.34
CA MET A 36 27.11 -2.69 -12.73
C MET A 36 26.77 -4.19 -12.67
N ILE A 37 25.49 -4.57 -12.52
CA ILE A 37 25.07 -5.97 -12.59
C ILE A 37 25.26 -6.51 -14.02
N LEU A 38 24.87 -5.74 -15.04
CA LEU A 38 25.05 -6.12 -16.45
C LEU A 38 26.53 -6.22 -16.83
N ALA A 39 27.37 -5.33 -16.31
CA ALA A 39 28.83 -5.39 -16.49
C ALA A 39 29.52 -6.52 -15.69
N GLY A 40 28.78 -7.34 -14.94
CA GLY A 40 29.31 -8.55 -14.29
C GLY A 40 30.02 -8.33 -12.94
N TYR A 41 29.91 -7.15 -12.32
CA TYR A 41 30.61 -6.87 -11.06
C TYR A 41 30.09 -7.68 -9.86
N LYS A 42 30.99 -8.03 -8.93
CA LYS A 42 30.63 -8.75 -7.69
C LYS A 42 29.81 -7.87 -6.75
N ASN A 43 28.88 -8.48 -5.99
CA ASN A 43 27.95 -7.78 -5.10
C ASN A 43 28.62 -6.83 -4.09
N ALA A 44 29.79 -7.21 -3.56
CA ALA A 44 30.51 -6.38 -2.59
C ALA A 44 31.04 -5.07 -3.21
N VAL A 45 31.45 -5.10 -4.49
CA VAL A 45 31.90 -3.91 -5.21
C VAL A 45 30.72 -2.99 -5.47
N ILE A 46 29.63 -3.53 -6.02
CA ILE A 46 28.39 -2.80 -6.30
C ILE A 46 27.84 -2.14 -5.03
N ALA A 47 27.83 -2.86 -3.91
CA ALA A 47 27.34 -2.36 -2.63
C ALA A 47 28.15 -1.15 -2.14
N ARG A 48 29.49 -1.21 -2.24
CA ARG A 48 30.37 -0.10 -1.87
C ARG A 48 30.16 1.11 -2.79
N THR A 49 30.13 0.90 -4.09
CA THR A 49 29.99 1.98 -5.09
C THR A 49 28.62 2.67 -5.00
N ALA A 50 27.55 1.90 -4.84
CA ALA A 50 26.19 2.44 -4.72
C ALA A 50 25.82 2.89 -3.30
N ASN A 51 26.75 2.82 -2.34
CA ASN A 51 26.55 3.08 -0.92
C ASN A 51 25.29 2.39 -0.35
N CYS A 52 25.19 1.07 -0.58
CA CYS A 52 24.06 0.26 -0.12
C CYS A 52 24.53 -1.05 0.51
N ARG A 53 23.63 -1.72 1.24
CA ARG A 53 23.93 -3.02 1.84
C ARG A 53 24.04 -4.09 0.75
N ALA A 54 24.94 -5.06 0.93
CA ALA A 54 25.09 -6.20 0.01
C ALA A 54 23.79 -7.03 -0.14
N SER A 55 22.94 -7.05 0.89
CA SER A 55 21.60 -7.65 0.83
C SER A 55 20.67 -6.94 -0.15
N SER A 56 20.78 -5.60 -0.29
CA SER A 56 20.02 -4.83 -1.27
C SER A 56 20.40 -5.20 -2.70
N VAL A 57 21.69 -5.35 -2.99
CA VAL A 57 22.18 -5.82 -4.31
C VAL A 57 21.70 -7.22 -4.61
N ARG A 58 21.72 -8.13 -3.61
CA ARG A 58 21.19 -9.50 -3.76
C ARG A 58 19.69 -9.49 -4.11
N ARG A 59 18.91 -8.65 -3.43
CA ARG A 59 17.48 -8.48 -3.72
C ARG A 59 17.24 -7.90 -5.11
N ILE A 60 18.02 -6.90 -5.52
CA ILE A 60 17.92 -6.31 -6.87
C ILE A 60 18.26 -7.34 -7.95
N ARG A 61 19.30 -8.16 -7.76
CA ARG A 61 19.58 -9.28 -8.67
C ARG A 61 18.44 -10.28 -8.74
N ALA A 62 17.82 -10.63 -7.61
CA ALA A 62 16.66 -11.51 -7.60
C ALA A 62 15.48 -10.88 -8.36
N ASN A 63 15.20 -9.60 -8.13
CA ASN A 63 14.16 -8.87 -8.86
C ASN A 63 14.43 -8.85 -10.37
N MET A 64 15.67 -8.61 -10.80
CA MET A 64 16.03 -8.63 -12.21
C MET A 64 15.85 -10.02 -12.83
N ARG A 65 16.18 -11.08 -12.09
CA ARG A 65 15.95 -12.47 -12.54
C ARG A 65 14.47 -12.82 -12.65
N CYS A 66 13.64 -12.37 -11.71
CA CYS A 66 12.23 -12.73 -11.66
C CYS A 66 11.33 -11.83 -12.52
N TYR A 67 11.67 -10.54 -12.64
CA TYR A 67 10.79 -9.51 -13.19
C TYR A 67 11.45 -8.64 -14.28
N GLY A 68 12.74 -8.83 -14.58
CA GLY A 68 13.46 -8.01 -15.56
C GLY A 68 13.72 -6.57 -15.12
N SER A 69 13.38 -6.19 -13.89
CA SER A 69 13.55 -4.84 -13.35
C SER A 69 14.26 -4.84 -12.01
N THR A 70 14.94 -3.74 -11.67
CA THR A 70 15.56 -3.57 -10.35
C THR A 70 14.53 -3.48 -9.23
N LYS A 71 13.28 -3.13 -9.56
CA LYS A 71 12.14 -3.09 -8.65
C LYS A 71 11.19 -4.24 -8.95
N ALA A 72 10.69 -4.87 -7.89
CA ALA A 72 9.57 -5.77 -8.03
C ALA A 72 8.34 -4.97 -8.50
N PRO A 73 7.49 -5.55 -9.36
CA PRO A 73 6.21 -4.94 -9.66
C PRO A 73 5.43 -4.72 -8.36
N PRO A 74 4.60 -3.67 -8.28
CA PRO A 74 3.72 -3.51 -7.15
C PRO A 74 2.77 -4.71 -7.10
N ASN A 75 3.04 -5.64 -6.18
CA ASN A 75 2.10 -6.69 -5.84
C ASN A 75 0.84 -5.96 -5.37
N GLY A 76 -0.27 -6.09 -6.10
CA GLY A 76 -1.53 -5.45 -5.74
C GLY A 76 -1.95 -5.91 -4.35
N ILE A 77 -1.67 -5.12 -3.33
CA ILE A 77 -2.01 -5.47 -1.96
C ILE A 77 -3.51 -5.23 -1.79
N GLY A 78 -4.27 -6.32 -1.74
CA GLY A 78 -5.69 -6.30 -1.40
C GLY A 78 -6.41 -7.57 -1.84
N SER A 79 -7.24 -8.12 -0.97
CA SER A 79 -8.22 -9.15 -1.36
C SER A 79 -9.06 -8.62 -2.52
N ARG A 80 -9.28 -9.45 -3.55
CA ARG A 80 -10.21 -9.16 -4.65
C ARG A 80 -11.52 -8.65 -4.04
N ARG A 81 -12.03 -7.50 -4.51
CA ARG A 81 -13.33 -6.99 -4.07
C ARG A 81 -14.38 -8.00 -4.53
N LEU A 82 -15.08 -8.65 -3.58
CA LEU A 82 -16.14 -9.59 -3.92
C LEU A 82 -17.34 -8.87 -4.56
N LEU A 83 -17.59 -7.61 -4.18
CA LEU A 83 -18.50 -6.76 -4.94
C LEU A 83 -17.76 -6.19 -6.14
N SER A 84 -18.22 -6.58 -7.32
CA SER A 84 -17.84 -5.92 -8.56
C SER A 84 -18.34 -4.46 -8.56
N PRO A 85 -17.73 -3.54 -9.33
CA PRO A 85 -18.23 -2.17 -9.47
C PRO A 85 -19.73 -2.06 -9.78
N PRO A 86 -20.33 -2.82 -10.73
CA PRO A 86 -21.76 -2.72 -10.99
C PRO A 86 -22.64 -3.18 -9.82
N MET A 87 -22.23 -4.23 -9.08
CA MET A 87 -22.95 -4.66 -7.87
C MET A 87 -22.97 -3.57 -6.81
N LEU A 88 -21.84 -2.89 -6.63
CA LEU A 88 -21.74 -1.78 -5.68
C LEU A 88 -22.62 -0.60 -6.11
N THR A 89 -22.64 -0.24 -7.39
CA THR A 89 -23.52 0.82 -7.91
C THR A 89 -24.99 0.49 -7.70
N ALA A 90 -25.44 -0.70 -8.11
CA ALA A 90 -26.83 -1.13 -7.93
C ALA A 90 -27.25 -1.12 -6.45
N LEU A 91 -26.35 -1.54 -5.55
CA LEU A 91 -26.60 -1.47 -4.11
C LEU A 91 -26.74 -0.03 -3.62
N LEU A 92 -25.89 0.89 -4.09
CA LEU A 92 -25.96 2.30 -3.70
C LEU A 92 -27.23 2.97 -4.21
N ASP A 93 -27.66 2.66 -5.44
CA ASP A 93 -28.91 3.17 -6.02
C ASP A 93 -30.11 2.68 -5.20
N ARG A 94 -30.10 1.40 -4.81
CA ARG A 94 -31.13 0.84 -3.93
C ARG A 94 -31.15 1.51 -2.56
N LEU A 95 -29.97 1.82 -2.00
CA LEU A 95 -29.84 2.52 -0.73
C LEU A 95 -30.22 4.01 -0.82
N ALA A 96 -30.15 4.63 -1.99
CA ALA A 96 -30.69 5.97 -2.20
C ALA A 96 -32.22 5.97 -2.04
N VAL A 97 -32.89 4.91 -2.51
CA VAL A 97 -34.35 4.71 -2.36
C VAL A 97 -34.73 4.27 -0.94
N LYS A 98 -34.06 3.25 -0.39
CA LYS A 98 -34.28 2.70 0.96
C LYS A 98 -33.01 2.84 1.82
N PRO A 99 -32.74 4.01 2.42
CA PRO A 99 -31.49 4.27 3.15
C PRO A 99 -31.34 3.45 4.44
N ASN A 100 -32.44 2.97 5.02
CA ASN A 100 -32.46 2.18 6.26
C ASN A 100 -32.48 0.66 6.01
N MET A 101 -32.09 0.21 4.81
CA MET A 101 -32.00 -1.22 4.48
C MET A 101 -30.99 -1.93 5.39
N TYR A 102 -31.37 -3.10 5.93
CA TYR A 102 -30.48 -3.91 6.77
C TYR A 102 -29.42 -4.62 5.92
N ARG A 103 -28.29 -5.02 6.53
CA ARG A 103 -27.22 -5.71 5.79
C ARG A 103 -27.68 -7.02 5.18
N ASP A 104 -28.55 -7.76 5.86
CA ASP A 104 -29.05 -9.04 5.36
C ASP A 104 -29.99 -8.81 4.16
N GLU A 105 -30.82 -7.76 4.21
CA GLU A 105 -31.61 -7.31 3.05
C GLU A 105 -30.71 -6.88 1.86
N MET A 106 -29.52 -6.32 2.14
CA MET A 106 -28.56 -5.99 1.08
C MET A 106 -27.91 -7.24 0.48
N VAL A 107 -27.69 -8.30 1.27
CA VAL A 107 -27.22 -9.60 0.76
C VAL A 107 -28.28 -10.19 -0.14
N GLU A 108 -29.52 -10.29 0.34
CA GLU A 108 -30.66 -10.84 -0.41
C GLU A 108 -30.89 -10.08 -1.73
N PHE A 109 -30.78 -8.75 -1.72
CA PHE A 109 -30.85 -7.94 -2.93
C PHE A 109 -29.75 -8.29 -3.94
N LEU A 110 -28.50 -8.43 -3.48
CA LEU A 110 -27.37 -8.76 -4.35
C LEU A 110 -27.44 -10.20 -4.88
N GLU A 111 -27.92 -11.14 -4.07
CA GLU A 111 -28.15 -12.52 -4.47
C GLU A 111 -29.26 -12.61 -5.52
N LYS A 112 -30.34 -11.86 -5.34
CA LYS A 112 -31.45 -11.82 -6.31
C LYS A 112 -31.06 -11.18 -7.64
N GLU A 113 -30.29 -10.10 -7.60
CA GLU A 113 -29.98 -9.31 -8.80
C GLU A 113 -28.76 -9.85 -9.57
N PHE A 114 -27.78 -10.44 -8.88
CA PHE A 114 -26.50 -10.87 -9.47
C PHE A 114 -26.19 -12.35 -9.28
N GLU A 115 -27.13 -13.14 -8.74
CA GLU A 115 -26.99 -14.60 -8.53
C GLU A 115 -25.71 -14.99 -7.76
N THR A 116 -25.18 -14.08 -6.93
CA THR A 116 -23.89 -14.24 -6.26
C THR A 116 -24.04 -14.11 -4.75
N THR A 117 -23.69 -15.16 -4.01
CA THR A 117 -23.65 -15.15 -2.54
C THR A 117 -22.50 -14.30 -2.03
N ILE A 118 -22.83 -13.15 -1.43
CA ILE A 118 -21.87 -12.22 -0.85
C ILE A 118 -22.01 -12.23 0.67
N PRO A 119 -20.96 -12.55 1.45
CA PRO A 119 -21.05 -12.49 2.90
C PRO A 119 -21.24 -11.05 3.38
N ALA A 120 -22.11 -10.85 4.38
CA ALA A 120 -22.45 -9.53 4.91
C ALA A 120 -21.25 -8.69 5.39
N SER A 121 -20.13 -9.34 5.75
CA SER A 121 -18.87 -8.70 6.13
C SER A 121 -18.24 -7.91 4.96
N ASN A 122 -18.41 -8.37 3.71
CA ASN A 122 -17.92 -7.69 2.51
C ASN A 122 -18.76 -6.48 2.12
N ILE A 123 -20.06 -6.47 2.46
CA ILE A 123 -20.94 -5.32 2.25
C ILE A 123 -20.41 -4.11 3.03
N GLY A 124 -20.12 -4.29 4.32
CA GLY A 124 -19.61 -3.21 5.16
C GLY A 124 -18.29 -2.61 4.66
N ARG A 125 -17.38 -3.45 4.14
CA ARG A 125 -16.11 -3.00 3.56
C ARG A 125 -16.32 -2.24 2.25
N SER A 126 -17.25 -2.71 1.41
CA SER A 126 -17.54 -2.11 0.11
C SER A 126 -18.25 -0.77 0.26
N LEU A 127 -19.24 -0.66 1.15
CA LEU A 127 -19.89 0.61 1.48
C LEU A 127 -18.89 1.66 2.00
N ARG A 128 -17.91 1.25 2.84
CA ARG A 128 -16.83 2.15 3.27
C ARG A 128 -15.99 2.65 2.10
N SER A 129 -15.65 1.80 1.14
CA SER A 129 -14.92 2.23 -0.06
C SER A 129 -15.72 3.21 -0.93
N ALA A 130 -17.06 3.11 -0.93
CA ALA A 130 -17.98 4.06 -1.57
C ALA A 130 -18.30 5.30 -0.72
N ARG A 131 -17.69 5.48 0.46
CA ARG A 131 -18.05 6.54 1.43
C ARG A 131 -19.53 6.52 1.87
N TRP A 132 -20.20 5.38 1.70
CA TRP A 132 -21.56 5.17 2.17
C TRP A 132 -21.54 4.76 3.64
N THR A 133 -21.90 5.70 4.53
CA THR A 133 -21.87 5.51 5.98
C THR A 133 -23.26 5.64 6.57
N ARG A 134 -23.44 5.21 7.83
CA ARG A 134 -24.67 5.51 8.59
C ARG A 134 -25.00 7.00 8.67
N LYS A 135 -24.01 7.90 8.57
CA LYS A 135 -24.27 9.35 8.53
C LYS A 135 -24.86 9.76 7.18
N THR A 136 -24.31 9.24 6.09
CA THR A 136 -24.80 9.46 4.73
C THR A 136 -26.23 8.94 4.57
N ALA A 137 -26.48 7.70 4.99
CA ALA A 137 -27.81 7.09 4.97
C ALA A 137 -28.84 7.93 5.76
N ARG A 138 -28.49 8.37 6.99
CA ARG A 138 -29.36 9.24 7.78
C ARG A 138 -29.62 10.59 7.12
N ARG A 139 -28.63 11.20 6.47
CA ARG A 139 -28.82 12.46 5.74
C ARG A 139 -29.80 12.28 4.58
N VAL A 140 -29.64 11.21 3.81
CA VAL A 140 -30.57 10.86 2.71
C VAL A 140 -31.98 10.62 3.25
N ALA A 141 -32.12 9.86 4.35
CA ALA A 141 -33.41 9.63 4.99
C ALA A 141 -34.07 10.94 5.46
N LYS A 142 -33.32 11.82 6.16
CA LYS A 142 -33.82 13.12 6.62
C LYS A 142 -34.25 14.03 5.48
N GLY A 143 -33.50 14.05 4.37
CA GLY A 143 -33.86 14.83 3.18
C GLY A 143 -35.13 14.33 2.48
N ARG A 144 -35.59 13.10 2.78
CA ARG A 144 -36.81 12.51 2.22
C ARG A 144 -38.02 12.58 3.14
N ASN A 145 -37.87 12.95 4.41
CA ASN A 145 -39.02 13.19 5.28
C ASN A 145 -39.73 14.46 4.82
N ALA A 146 -40.84 14.31 4.09
CA ALA A 146 -41.73 15.41 3.73
C ALA A 146 -42.24 16.14 4.98
N ASP A 147 -42.50 15.41 6.06
CA ASP A 147 -43.02 15.94 7.33
C ASP A 147 -42.07 16.90 8.09
N LEU A 148 -40.81 17.03 7.67
CA LEU A 148 -39.85 17.97 8.27
C LEU A 148 -39.64 19.24 7.42
N ARG A 149 -40.39 19.40 6.32
CA ARG A 149 -40.28 20.57 5.42
C ARG A 149 -41.31 21.67 5.69
N ASP A 150 -42.39 21.35 6.40
CA ASP A 150 -43.51 22.26 6.65
C ASP A 150 -43.57 22.75 8.10
N TYR A 151 -42.49 23.36 8.60
CA TYR A 151 -42.48 24.14 9.84
C TYR A 151 -41.47 25.28 9.80
#